data_AF-A0A1G2ZKS7-F1
#
_entry.id   AF-A0A1G2ZKS7-F1
#
_cell.length_a   1.000
_cell.length_b   1.000
_cell.length_c   1.000
_cell.angle_alpha   90.00
_cell.angle_beta   90.00
_cell.angle_gamma   90.00
#
_symmetry.space_group_name_H-M   'P 1'
#
loop_
_entity.id
_entity.type
_entity.pdbx_description
1 polymer ?
#
loop_
_entity_poly.entity_id
_entity_poly.type
_entity_poly.pdbx_seq_one_letter_code
_entity_poly.pdbx_strand_id
1 'polypeptide(L)'
;MQEYITRELKYELNQDELLSYSRQLAKNQQDKGEAESGKKSVVADYNDKIARLNSEIQILSRKVANGYEHRPIKCQWKYNWREGEKTLVRLDTNQIVEVVEITPEDRQQELRMPFRDDPSTVFDERNNA
;
A
#
# COMPACT_ATOMS: atom_id res chain seq x y z
N MET A 1 8.10 -9.44 17.10
CA MET A 1 8.06 -9.28 15.64
C MET A 1 7.52 -7.89 15.32
N GLN A 2 8.12 -7.17 14.36
CA GLN A 2 7.55 -5.92 13.85
C GLN A 2 6.84 -6.25 12.54
N GLU A 3 5.52 -6.19 12.54
CA GLU A 3 4.73 -6.42 11.33
C GLU A 3 4.54 -5.09 10.59
N TYR A 4 4.89 -5.09 9.31
CA TYR A 4 4.76 -3.93 8.42
C TYR A 4 3.68 -4.23 7.38
N ILE A 5 2.74 -3.30 7.23
CA ILE A 5 1.66 -3.38 6.25
C ILE A 5 1.58 -2.08 5.46
N THR A 6 1.30 -2.18 4.16
CA THR A 6 1.06 -1.01 3.32
C THR A 6 -0.44 -0.74 3.25
N ARG A 7 -0.86 0.50 3.55
CA ARG A 7 -2.26 0.95 3.45
C ARG A 7 -2.35 2.20 2.60
N GLU A 8 -3.42 2.31 1.82
CA GLU A 8 -3.78 3.50 1.06
C GLU A 8 -4.38 4.54 2.00
N LEU A 9 -3.57 5.51 2.43
CA LEU A 9 -4.00 6.56 3.37
C LEU A 9 -4.00 7.92 2.69
N LYS A 10 -4.87 8.80 3.20
CA LYS A 10 -4.90 10.21 2.80
C LYS A 10 -3.55 10.85 3.15
N TYR A 11 -2.93 11.47 2.16
CA TYR A 11 -1.73 12.28 2.30
C TYR A 11 -2.03 13.68 1.78
N GLU A 12 -1.85 14.68 2.65
CA GLU A 12 -2.04 16.08 2.29
C GLU A 12 -0.83 16.55 1.49
N LEU A 13 -1.11 17.13 0.32
CA LEU A 13 -0.07 17.56 -0.60
C LEU A 13 0.57 18.83 -0.08
N ASN A 14 1.91 18.85 -0.06
CA ASN A 14 2.62 20.08 0.25
C ASN A 14 2.49 21.08 -0.91
N GLN A 15 2.74 22.36 -0.63
CA GLN A 15 2.67 23.44 -1.62
C GLN A 15 3.57 23.20 -2.84
N ASP A 16 4.76 22.64 -2.64
CA ASP A 16 5.67 22.27 -3.74
C ASP A 16 5.11 21.13 -4.61
N GLU A 17 4.50 20.11 -3.99
CA GLU A 17 3.86 19.02 -4.71
C GLU A 17 2.64 19.52 -5.49
N LEU A 18 1.84 20.39 -4.87
CA LEU A 18 0.69 21.04 -5.51
C LEU A 18 1.12 21.88 -6.71
N LEU A 19 2.21 22.63 -6.59
CA LEU A 19 2.78 23.43 -7.67
C LEU A 19 3.30 22.53 -8.81
N SER A 20 3.98 21.43 -8.47
CA SER A 20 4.45 20.43 -9.44
C SER A 20 3.28 19.84 -10.21
N TYR A 21 2.20 19.41 -9.53
CA TYR A 21 1.02 18.87 -10.20
C TYR A 21 0.28 19.90 -11.04
N SER A 22 0.23 21.15 -10.59
CA SER A 22 -0.37 22.24 -11.35
C SER A 22 0.40 22.52 -12.65
N ARG A 23 1.74 22.49 -12.60
CA ARG A 23 2.61 22.60 -13.78
C ARG A 23 2.44 21.41 -14.73
N GLN A 24 2.37 20.19 -14.19
CA GLN A 24 2.12 18.98 -14.98
C GLN A 24 0.74 19.04 -15.66
N LEU A 25 -0.29 19.50 -14.94
CA LEU A 25 -1.63 19.69 -15.50
C LEU A 25 -1.62 20.71 -16.65
N ALA A 26 -0.96 21.85 -16.46
CA ALA A 26 -0.83 22.88 -17.50
C ALA A 26 -0.11 22.32 -18.75
N LYS A 27 0.96 21.56 -18.55
CA LYS A 27 1.68 20.89 -19.64
C LYS A 27 0.81 19.89 -20.37
N ASN A 28 0.13 18.98 -19.65
CA ASN A 28 -0.73 17.99 -20.28
C ASN A 28 -1.90 18.63 -21.06
N GLN A 29 -2.41 19.77 -20.57
CA GLN A 29 -3.42 20.56 -21.27
C GLN A 29 -2.87 21.16 -22.57
N GLN A 30 -1.64 21.65 -22.58
CA GLN A 30 -0.97 22.12 -23.79
C GLN A 30 -0.72 20.96 -24.78
N ASP A 31 -0.17 19.85 -24.30
CA ASP A 31 0.11 18.66 -25.11
C ASP A 31 -1.17 18.10 -25.75
N LYS A 32 -2.31 18.20 -25.03
CA LYS A 32 -3.63 17.88 -25.58
C LYS A 32 -4.01 18.81 -26.72
N GLY A 33 -3.85 20.12 -26.56
CA GLY A 33 -4.14 21.10 -27.61
C GLY A 33 -3.27 20.90 -28.86
N GLU A 34 -2.00 20.55 -28.67
CA GLU A 34 -1.07 20.19 -29.75
C GLU A 34 -1.51 18.90 -30.45
N ALA A 35 -1.91 17.87 -29.68
CA ALA A 35 -2.44 16.64 -30.24
C ALA A 35 -3.76 16.85 -31.01
N GLU A 36 -4.65 17.71 -30.51
CA GLU A 36 -5.90 18.08 -31.19
C GLU A 36 -5.62 18.83 -32.49
N SER A 37 -4.60 19.69 -32.54
CA SER A 37 -4.15 20.39 -33.75
C SER A 37 -3.50 19.44 -34.78
N GLY A 38 -2.66 18.52 -34.31
CA GLY A 38 -1.96 17.52 -35.15
C GLY A 38 -2.86 16.41 -35.70
N LYS A 39 -4.03 16.19 -35.11
CA LYS A 39 -5.04 15.19 -35.50
C LYS A 39 -5.50 15.30 -36.96
N LYS A 40 -5.28 16.44 -37.64
CA LYS A 40 -5.59 16.61 -39.07
C LYS A 40 -4.81 15.67 -40.00
N SER A 41 -3.68 15.10 -39.56
CA SER A 41 -2.82 14.28 -40.42
C SER A 41 -2.89 12.77 -40.15
N VAL A 42 -3.17 12.34 -38.91
CA VAL A 42 -3.29 10.92 -38.51
C VAL A 42 -4.33 10.83 -37.38
N VAL A 43 -5.53 10.31 -37.65
CA VAL A 43 -6.67 10.47 -36.69
C VAL A 43 -6.68 9.44 -35.56
N ALA A 44 -6.28 8.20 -35.82
CA ALA A 44 -6.41 7.10 -34.86
C ALA A 44 -5.44 7.22 -33.67
N ASP A 45 -4.14 7.32 -33.93
CA ASP A 45 -3.10 7.40 -32.89
C ASP A 45 -3.26 8.64 -31.98
N TYR A 46 -3.77 9.73 -32.55
CA TYR A 46 -3.99 10.97 -31.80
C TYR A 46 -5.23 10.89 -30.90
N ASN A 47 -6.26 10.12 -31.27
CA ASN A 47 -7.41 9.90 -30.39
C ASN A 47 -6.99 9.18 -29.11
N ASP A 48 -6.18 8.13 -29.22
CA ASP A 48 -5.69 7.37 -28.06
C ASP A 48 -4.79 8.25 -27.19
N LYS A 49 -3.93 9.06 -27.81
CA LYS A 49 -3.09 10.04 -27.11
C LYS A 49 -3.93 11.09 -26.36
N ILE A 50 -4.97 11.64 -27.00
CA ILE A 50 -5.88 12.61 -26.37
C ILE A 50 -6.67 11.97 -25.23
N ALA A 51 -7.14 10.73 -25.40
CA ALA A 51 -7.85 10.00 -24.35
C ALA A 51 -6.96 9.81 -23.12
N ARG A 52 -5.71 9.38 -23.32
CA ARG A 52 -4.72 9.24 -22.24
C ARG A 52 -4.44 10.57 -21.55
N LEU A 53 -4.16 11.64 -22.31
CA LEU A 53 -3.91 12.96 -21.76
C LEU A 53 -5.12 13.49 -20.96
N ASN A 54 -6.35 13.27 -21.45
CA ASN A 54 -7.56 13.62 -20.72
C ASN A 54 -7.69 12.87 -19.40
N SER A 55 -7.43 11.57 -19.37
CA SER A 55 -7.44 10.78 -18.13
C SER A 55 -6.42 11.31 -17.13
N GLU A 56 -5.20 11.60 -17.59
CA GLU A 56 -4.14 12.16 -16.75
C GLU A 56 -4.51 13.55 -16.21
N ILE A 57 -5.07 14.44 -17.05
CA ILE A 57 -5.56 15.77 -16.64
C ILE A 57 -6.65 15.64 -15.58
N GLN A 58 -7.62 14.73 -15.75
CA GLN A 58 -8.68 14.55 -14.75
C GLN A 58 -8.18 14.01 -13.42
N ILE A 59 -7.16 13.16 -13.43
CA ILE A 59 -6.53 12.67 -12.19
C ILE A 59 -5.79 13.82 -11.51
N LEU A 60 -4.91 14.53 -12.22
CA LEU A 60 -4.15 15.65 -11.68
C LEU A 60 -5.06 16.78 -11.19
N SER A 61 -6.12 17.09 -11.94
CA SER A 61 -7.09 18.13 -11.57
C SER A 61 -7.80 17.80 -10.26
N ARG A 62 -8.19 16.54 -10.05
CA ARG A 62 -8.81 16.11 -8.78
C ARG A 62 -7.82 16.20 -7.63
N LYS A 63 -6.56 15.80 -7.83
CA LYS A 63 -5.50 15.90 -6.81
C LYS A 63 -5.25 17.35 -6.39
N VAL A 64 -5.11 18.26 -7.36
CA VAL A 64 -4.88 19.69 -7.10
C VAL A 64 -6.10 20.34 -6.44
N ALA A 65 -7.32 20.03 -6.90
CA ALA A 65 -8.55 20.60 -6.33
C ALA A 65 -8.81 20.11 -4.90
N ASN A 66 -8.58 18.83 -4.63
CA ASN A 66 -8.80 18.24 -3.32
C ASN A 66 -7.68 18.60 -2.31
N GLY A 67 -6.45 18.84 -2.79
CA GLY A 67 -5.29 19.12 -1.94
C GLY A 67 -4.74 17.89 -1.21
N TYR A 68 -5.22 16.69 -1.54
CA TYR A 68 -4.74 15.43 -0.97
C TYR A 68 -4.73 14.34 -2.03
N GLU A 69 -3.87 13.34 -1.83
CA GLU A 69 -3.87 12.10 -2.59
C GLU A 69 -3.87 10.88 -1.67
N HIS A 70 -4.40 9.76 -2.17
CA HIS A 70 -4.22 8.47 -1.53
C HIS A 70 -2.86 7.93 -1.97
N ARG A 71 -1.99 7.67 -1.01
CA ARG A 71 -0.66 7.12 -1.25
C ARG A 71 -0.51 5.82 -0.46
N PRO A 72 0.13 4.78 -1.03
CA PRO A 72 0.49 3.59 -0.28
C PRO A 72 1.55 3.98 0.75
N ILE A 73 1.16 3.95 2.03
CA ILE A 73 2.06 4.30 3.13
C ILE A 73 2.34 3.07 3.97
N LYS A 74 3.63 2.89 4.29
CA LYS A 74 4.08 1.84 5.21
C LYS A 74 3.64 2.18 6.62
N CYS A 75 2.90 1.25 7.19
CA CYS A 75 2.41 1.30 8.55
C CYS A 75 3.00 0.12 9.34
N GLN A 76 3.13 0.31 10.65
CA GLN A 76 3.70 -0.66 11.56
C GLN A 76 2.67 -1.01 12.62
N TRP A 77 2.46 -2.30 12.86
CA TRP A 77 1.68 -2.75 14.02
C TRP A 77 2.53 -2.67 15.29
N LYS A 78 2.01 -1.95 16.29
CA LYS A 78 2.53 -1.92 17.66
C LYS A 78 1.58 -2.70 18.56
N TYR A 79 2.08 -3.77 19.16
CA TYR A 79 1.31 -4.61 20.07
C TYR A 79 1.41 -4.06 21.50
N ASN A 80 0.26 -3.74 22.09
CA ASN A 80 0.13 -3.39 23.50
C ASN A 80 -0.47 -4.57 24.26
N TRP A 81 0.40 -5.48 24.70
CA TRP A 81 0.00 -6.70 25.42
C TRP A 81 -0.71 -6.46 26.74
N ARG A 82 -0.54 -5.28 27.36
CA ARG A 82 -1.17 -4.94 28.65
C ARG A 82 -2.67 -4.69 28.50
N GLU A 83 -3.04 -3.96 27.46
CA GLU A 83 -4.44 -3.65 27.14
C GLU A 83 -5.06 -4.73 26.23
N GLY A 84 -4.23 -5.58 25.62
CA GLY A 84 -4.69 -6.61 24.69
C GLY A 84 -5.06 -6.04 23.33
N GLU A 85 -4.46 -4.92 22.91
CA GLU A 85 -4.75 -4.22 21.66
C GLU A 85 -3.49 -4.13 20.78
N LYS A 86 -3.66 -4.16 19.47
CA LYS A 86 -2.64 -3.81 18.49
C LYS A 86 -3.03 -2.52 17.77
N THR A 87 -2.06 -1.62 17.64
CA THR A 87 -2.27 -0.30 17.05
C THR A 87 -1.47 -0.20 15.76
N LEU A 88 -2.13 0.17 14.67
CA LEU A 88 -1.50 0.45 13.40
C LEU A 88 -1.00 1.89 13.38
N VAL A 89 0.32 2.08 13.31
CA VAL A 89 0.95 3.40 13.31
C VAL A 89 1.56 3.67 11.94
N ARG A 90 1.23 4.82 11.36
CA ARG A 90 1.84 5.30 10.11
C ARG A 90 3.29 5.70 10.36
N LEU A 91 4.25 5.24 9.54
CA LEU A 91 5.68 5.53 9.76
C LEU A 91 6.07 6.99 9.48
N ASP A 92 5.36 7.69 8.59
CA ASP A 92 5.76 9.06 8.21
C ASP A 92 5.45 10.10 9.29
N THR A 93 4.26 10.00 9.91
CA THR A 93 3.75 10.99 10.87
C THR A 93 3.65 10.45 12.29
N ASN A 94 3.93 9.15 12.50
CA ASN A 94 3.68 8.43 13.75
C ASN A 94 2.24 8.53 14.27
N GLN A 95 1.29 8.85 13.39
CA GLN A 95 -0.12 8.90 13.75
C GLN A 95 -0.72 7.50 13.78
N ILE A 96 -1.64 7.30 14.72
CA ILE A 96 -2.41 6.07 14.86
C ILE A 96 -3.49 6.07 13.79
N VAL A 97 -3.48 5.03 12.96
CA VAL A 97 -4.42 4.83 11.85
C VAL A 97 -5.61 3.99 12.33
N GLU A 98 -5.34 2.95 13.11
CA GLU A 98 -6.33 1.96 13.52
C GLU A 98 -5.92 1.31 14.85
N VAL A 99 -6.89 0.96 15.68
CA VAL A 99 -6.69 0.16 16.90
C VAL A 99 -7.59 -1.06 16.77
N VAL A 100 -7.01 -2.24 16.93
CA VAL A 100 -7.70 -3.53 16.82
C VAL A 100 -7.39 -4.35 18.06
N GLU A 101 -8.39 -5.01 18.63
CA GLU A 101 -8.18 -5.95 19.74
C GLU A 101 -7.36 -7.16 19.28
N ILE A 102 -6.42 -7.61 20.12
CA ILE A 102 -5.62 -8.81 19.87
C ILE A 102 -6.53 -10.02 20.07
N THR A 103 -6.98 -10.60 18.96
CA THR A 103 -7.73 -11.86 18.99
C THR A 103 -6.83 -12.98 19.54
N PRO A 104 -7.41 -14.00 20.18
CA PRO A 104 -6.64 -15.13 20.72
C PRO A 104 -5.85 -15.89 19.63
N GLU A 105 -6.27 -15.82 18.37
CA GLU A 105 -5.57 -16.39 17.22
C GLU A 105 -4.22 -15.69 16.94
N ASP A 106 -4.12 -14.37 17.12
CA ASP A 106 -2.87 -13.62 16.99
C ASP A 106 -1.86 -13.94 18.11
N ARG A 107 -2.33 -14.44 19.27
CA ARG A 107 -1.46 -14.88 20.38
C ARG A 107 -0.82 -16.23 20.11
N GLN A 108 -1.27 -16.95 19.09
CA GLN A 108 -0.87 -18.31 18.77
C GLN A 108 0.16 -18.37 17.64
N GLN A 109 1.13 -17.44 17.61
CA GLN A 109 2.29 -17.58 16.73
C GLN A 109 3.50 -18.15 17.49
N GLU A 110 3.82 -19.39 17.12
CA GLU A 110 5.01 -20.20 17.44
C GLU A 110 5.10 -20.84 18.84
N LEU A 111 4.21 -21.79 19.13
CA LEU A 111 4.66 -23.02 19.78
C LEU A 111 5.15 -23.98 18.68
N ARG A 112 6.30 -23.70 18.07
CA ARG A 112 7.01 -24.73 17.30
C ARG A 112 7.58 -25.70 18.32
N MET A 113 6.77 -26.66 18.77
CA MET A 113 7.26 -27.76 19.58
C MET A 113 8.38 -28.44 18.77
N PRO A 114 9.63 -28.51 19.28
CA PRO A 114 10.57 -29.42 18.69
C PRO A 114 9.99 -30.81 18.94
N PHE A 115 9.50 -31.47 17.89
CA PHE A 115 9.39 -32.91 17.90
C PHE A 115 10.79 -33.41 18.21
N ARG A 116 11.03 -33.80 19.47
CA ARG A 116 12.10 -34.72 19.77
C ARG A 116 11.63 -36.03 19.15
N ASP A 117 12.10 -36.32 17.96
CA ASP A 117 12.17 -37.70 17.50
C ASP A 117 13.04 -38.42 18.53
N ASP A 118 12.42 -39.07 19.50
CA ASP A 118 13.11 -39.97 20.41
C ASP A 118 13.24 -41.30 19.65
N PRO A 119 14.46 -41.72 19.24
CA PRO A 119 14.63 -42.97 18.52
C PRO A 119 14.51 -44.20 19.44
N SER A 120 14.06 -44.08 20.70
CA SER A 120 14.08 -45.21 21.64
C SER A 120 12.88 -46.17 21.58
N THR A 121 11.93 -46.04 20.65
CA THR A 121 10.94 -47.12 20.39
C THR A 121 11.45 -48.09 19.33
N VAL A 122 12.57 -48.75 19.62
CA VAL A 122 12.87 -50.06 19.04
C VAL A 122 12.16 -51.07 19.94
N PHE A 123 10.91 -51.41 19.60
CA PHE A 123 10.27 -52.61 20.13
C PHE A 123 10.99 -53.81 19.49
N ASP A 124 12.02 -54.30 20.17
CA ASP A 124 12.75 -55.50 19.78
C ASP A 124 11.89 -56.73 20.13
N GLU A 125 10.89 -57.02 19.31
CA GLU A 125 10.18 -58.29 19.35
C GLU A 125 10.95 -59.35 18.56
N ARG A 126 12.13 -59.76 19.04
CA ARG A 126 12.72 -61.06 18.68
C ARG A 126 13.44 -61.73 19.86
N ASN A 127 12.79 -62.82 20.29
CA ASN A 127 13.35 -64.02 20.91
C ASN A 127 13.91 -63.93 22.34
N ASN A 128 13.15 -64.48 23.29
CA ASN A 128 13.73 -65.45 24.20
C ASN A 128 12.76 -66.60 24.53
N ALA A 129 13.27 -67.81 24.30
CA ALA A 129 12.79 -69.14 24.71
C ALA A 129 11.57 -69.75 24.02
#